data_AF-A0A392NB31-F1
#
_entry.id   AF-A0A392NB31-F1
#
_cell.length_a   1.000
_cell.length_b   1.000
_cell.length_c   1.000
_cell.angle_alpha   90.00
_cell.angle_beta   90.00
_cell.angle_gamma   90.00
#
_symmetry.space_group_name_H-M   'P 1'
#
loop_
_entity.id
_entity.type
_entity.pdbx_description
1 polymer ?
#
loop_
_entity_poly.entity_id
_entity_poly.type
_entity_poly.pdbx_seq_one_letter_code
_entity_poly.pdbx_strand_id
1 'polypeptide(L)'
;MDNSGKIIWAKHNEIQTVNIKSIGADLEVADGERLPLAVKELGTCDLYPQNLKHNPNGRFVVVCGDGEYIIYTALAWRNRSFGSALEFAWSTDGEYAVRE
;
A
#
# COMPACT_ATOMS: atom_id res chain seq x y z
N MET A 1 2.33 0.34 -6.17
CA MET A 1 1.07 0.29 -6.93
C MET A 1 0.70 -1.17 -7.16
N ASP A 2 -0.57 -1.54 -7.09
CA ASP A 2 -1.04 -2.86 -7.51
C ASP A 2 -1.41 -2.89 -9.01
N ASN A 3 -1.72 -4.09 -9.54
CA ASN A 3 -2.07 -4.27 -10.95
C ASN A 3 -3.40 -3.56 -11.35
N SER A 4 -4.23 -3.19 -10.36
CA SER A 4 -5.48 -2.45 -10.58
C SER A 4 -5.25 -0.93 -10.70
N GLY A 5 -4.02 -0.45 -10.51
CA GLY A 5 -3.68 0.97 -10.54
C GLY A 5 -3.86 1.67 -9.19
N LYS A 6 -4.16 0.93 -8.12
CA LYS A 6 -4.20 1.50 -6.77
C LYS A 6 -2.78 1.74 -6.28
N ILE A 7 -2.55 2.95 -5.77
CA ILE A 7 -1.34 3.34 -5.07
C ILE A 7 -1.73 3.60 -3.62
N ILE A 8 -0.93 3.07 -2.70
CA ILE A 8 -0.98 3.37 -1.28
C ILE A 8 0.43 3.82 -0.86
N TRP A 9 0.51 4.90 -0.11
CA TRP A 9 1.77 5.41 0.44
C TRP A 9 1.55 5.99 1.83
N ALA A 10 2.66 6.17 2.56
CA ALA A 10 2.69 6.79 3.86
C ALA A 10 3.27 8.20 3.79
N LYS A 11 2.76 9.09 4.63
CA LYS A 11 3.35 10.39 4.97
C LYS A 11 3.47 10.45 6.48
N HIS A 12 4.66 10.15 7.00
CA HIS A 12 4.82 9.77 8.42
C HIS A 12 3.88 8.58 8.73
N ASN A 13 2.98 8.73 9.70
CA ASN A 13 2.04 7.69 10.08
C ASN A 13 0.70 7.78 9.35
N GLU A 14 0.46 8.81 8.55
CA GLU A 14 -0.76 8.94 7.75
C GLU A 14 -0.65 8.10 6.48
N ILE A 15 -1.70 7.34 6.18
CA ILE A 15 -1.76 6.48 5.00
C ILE A 15 -2.75 7.07 4.02
N GLN A 16 -2.30 7.21 2.79
CA GLN A 16 -3.06 7.79 1.70
C GLN A 16 -3.18 6.80 0.55
N THR A 17 -4.24 6.95 -0.24
CA THR A 17 -4.48 6.14 -1.42
C THR A 17 -5.02 6.96 -2.58
N VAL A 18 -4.70 6.49 -3.79
CA VAL A 18 -5.34 6.93 -5.02
C VAL A 18 -5.46 5.74 -5.97
N ASN A 19 -6.38 5.81 -6.92
CA ASN A 19 -6.40 4.93 -8.07
C ASN A 19 -6.06 5.74 -9.33
N ILE A 20 -4.96 5.41 -10.00
CA ILE A 20 -4.55 6.14 -11.20
C ILE A 20 -5.46 5.84 -12.40
N LYS A 21 -6.05 4.63 -12.44
CA LYS A 21 -6.97 4.23 -13.51
C LYS A 21 -8.37 4.81 -13.35
N SER A 22 -8.68 5.47 -12.23
CA SER A 22 -9.95 6.20 -12.08
C SER A 22 -9.93 7.59 -12.71
N ILE A 23 -8.77 8.04 -13.20
CA ILE A 23 -8.70 9.22 -14.04
C ILE A 23 -9.37 8.83 -15.37
N GLY A 24 -10.47 9.51 -15.72
CA GLY A 24 -11.29 9.15 -16.87
C GLY A 24 -10.48 9.06 -18.16
N ALA A 25 -10.88 8.17 -19.07
CA ALA A 25 -10.22 7.97 -20.36
C ALA A 25 -10.24 9.23 -21.26
N ASP A 26 -11.13 10.18 -20.95
CA ASP A 26 -11.32 11.41 -21.72
C ASP A 26 -10.41 12.57 -21.25
N LEU A 27 -9.55 12.34 -20.25
CA LEU A 27 -8.57 13.34 -19.82
C LEU A 27 -7.36 13.30 -20.76
N GLU A 28 -7.36 14.16 -21.77
CA GLU A 28 -6.15 14.44 -22.55
C GLU A 28 -5.15 15.19 -21.66
N VAL A 29 -4.07 14.50 -21.29
CA VAL A 29 -2.96 15.05 -20.51
C VAL A 29 -1.71 15.00 -21.38
N ALA A 30 -1.00 16.12 -21.48
CA ALA A 30 0.24 16.12 -22.23
C ALA A 30 1.33 15.33 -21.48
N ASP A 31 2.27 14.75 -22.23
CA ASP A 31 3.39 14.05 -21.61
C ASP A 31 4.18 15.01 -20.70
N GLY A 32 4.54 14.52 -19.51
CA GLY A 32 5.20 15.30 -18.46
C GLY A 32 4.28 16.17 -17.59
N GLU A 33 2.98 16.27 -17.88
CA GLU A 33 2.04 17.00 -17.02
C GLU A 33 1.64 16.21 -15.77
N ARG A 34 1.32 16.93 -14.69
CA ARG A 34 0.88 16.32 -13.43
C ARG A 34 -0.57 15.88 -13.55
N LEU A 35 -0.81 14.61 -13.24
CA LEU A 35 -2.15 14.04 -13.18
C LEU A 35 -2.97 14.62 -12.00
N PRO A 36 -4.22 15.05 -12.21
CA PRO A 36 -5.11 15.49 -11.15
C PRO A 36 -5.63 14.28 -10.36
N LEU A 37 -4.85 13.86 -9.37
CA LEU A 37 -5.11 12.69 -8.55
C LEU A 37 -6.04 13.02 -7.36
N ALA A 38 -7.15 12.30 -7.25
CA ALA A 38 -8.04 12.38 -6.09
C ALA A 38 -7.47 11.56 -4.91
N VAL A 39 -6.51 12.15 -4.21
CA VAL A 39 -5.90 11.56 -3.00
C VAL A 39 -6.95 11.44 -1.90
N LYS A 40 -7.02 10.27 -1.27
CA LYS A 40 -7.88 9.98 -0.12
C LYS A 40 -7.06 9.52 1.06
N GLU A 41 -7.46 9.93 2.25
CA GLU A 41 -6.94 9.36 3.50
C GLU A 41 -7.55 7.97 3.71
N LEU A 42 -6.69 7.01 4.01
CA LEU A 42 -7.05 5.60 4.18
C LEU A 42 -7.00 5.19 5.66
N GLY A 43 -6.16 5.84 6.45
CA GLY A 43 -6.05 5.64 7.89
C GLY A 43 -4.69 6.06 8.42
N THR A 44 -4.33 5.55 9.60
CA THR A 44 -2.99 5.71 10.18
C THR A 44 -2.30 4.36 10.32
N CYS A 45 -0.98 4.36 10.49
CA CYS A 45 -0.19 3.18 10.83
C CYS A 45 0.20 3.20 12.31
N ASP A 46 0.20 2.02 12.93
CA ASP A 46 0.53 1.85 14.34
C ASP A 46 2.05 1.85 14.60
N LEU A 47 2.86 1.64 13.55
CA LEU A 47 4.32 1.74 13.55
C LEU A 47 4.79 2.78 12.52
N TYR A 48 6.05 3.21 12.59
CA TYR A 48 6.61 4.17 11.63
C TYR A 48 6.91 3.47 10.28
N PRO A 49 6.20 3.80 9.19
CA PRO A 49 6.32 3.05 7.93
C PRO A 49 7.69 3.28 7.25
N GLN A 50 8.47 2.22 7.08
CA GLN A 50 9.72 2.27 6.31
C GLN A 50 9.56 1.64 4.92
N ASN A 51 8.75 0.59 4.82
CA ASN A 51 8.43 -0.08 3.56
C ASN A 51 6.94 -0.44 3.49
N LEU A 52 6.33 -0.27 2.31
CA LEU A 52 4.95 -0.69 2.03
C LEU A 52 4.93 -1.53 0.76
N LYS A 53 4.28 -2.70 0.82
CA LYS A 53 4.17 -3.58 -0.35
C LYS A 53 2.81 -4.27 -0.43
N HIS A 54 2.14 -4.09 -1.56
CA HIS A 54 0.96 -4.88 -1.89
C HIS A 54 1.33 -6.36 -2.06
N ASN A 55 0.44 -7.24 -1.64
CA ASN A 55 0.51 -8.64 -2.05
C ASN A 55 0.16 -8.78 -3.55
N PRO A 56 0.43 -9.93 -4.20
CA PRO A 56 0.31 -10.06 -5.66
C PRO A 56 -1.08 -9.76 -6.22
N ASN A 57 -2.14 -10.08 -5.48
CA ASN A 57 -3.52 -9.80 -5.89
C ASN A 57 -4.06 -8.43 -5.43
N GLY A 58 -3.24 -7.62 -4.76
CA GLY A 58 -3.58 -6.26 -4.32
C GLY A 58 -4.55 -6.16 -3.15
N ARG A 59 -5.02 -7.27 -2.58
CA ARG A 59 -6.01 -7.27 -1.47
C ARG A 59 -5.42 -6.83 -0.13
N PHE A 60 -4.14 -7.05 0.07
CA PHE A 60 -3.43 -6.74 1.30
C PHE A 60 -2.20 -5.88 1.02
N VAL A 61 -1.80 -5.11 2.03
CA VAL A 61 -0.55 -4.35 2.06
C VAL A 61 0.16 -4.72 3.35
N VAL A 62 1.44 -5.08 3.26
CA VAL A 62 2.32 -5.11 4.43
C VAL A 62 2.94 -3.74 4.61
N VAL A 63 3.03 -3.28 5.85
CA VAL A 63 3.88 -2.20 6.29
C VAL A 63 4.98 -2.80 7.17
N CYS A 64 6.24 -2.54 6.85
CA CYS A 64 7.39 -2.93 7.66
C CYS A 64 8.09 -1.69 8.21
N GLY A 65 8.55 -1.77 9.46
CA GLY A 65 9.30 -0.71 10.13
C GLY A 65 9.68 -1.13 11.54
N ASP A 66 10.81 -0.60 12.03
CA ASP A 66 11.26 -0.77 13.43
C ASP A 66 11.37 -2.24 13.91
N GLY A 67 11.68 -3.17 13.00
CA GLY A 67 11.78 -4.61 13.30
C GLY A 67 10.42 -5.30 13.41
N GLU A 68 9.35 -4.65 12.98
CA GLU A 68 7.98 -5.15 12.99
C GLU A 68 7.35 -5.11 11.59
N TYR A 69 6.29 -5.90 11.42
CA TYR A 69 5.42 -5.86 10.27
C TYR A 69 3.95 -5.81 10.70
N ILE A 70 3.12 -5.16 9.89
CA ILE A 70 1.66 -5.20 9.99
C ILE A 70 1.08 -5.40 8.60
N ILE A 71 0.18 -6.38 8.46
CA ILE A 71 -0.61 -6.61 7.25
C ILE A 71 -1.97 -5.93 7.41
N TYR A 72 -2.26 -4.96 6.54
CA TYR A 72 -3.56 -4.30 6.44
C TYR A 72 -4.33 -4.76 5.20
N THR A 73 -5.66 -4.65 5.25
CA THR A 73 -6.52 -4.72 4.06
C THR A 73 -6.36 -3.45 3.21
N ALA A 74 -6.15 -3.61 1.90
CA ALA A 74 -5.88 -2.50 0.98
C ALA A 74 -7.11 -1.62 0.66
N LEU A 75 -8.30 -1.98 1.15
CA LEU A 75 -9.55 -1.24 0.88
C LEU A 75 -10.00 -0.38 2.07
N ALA A 76 -9.91 -0.92 3.28
CA ALA A 76 -10.48 -0.30 4.48
C ALA A 76 -9.44 -0.11 5.60
N TRP A 77 -8.17 -0.35 5.31
CA TRP A 77 -7.05 -0.20 6.24
C TRP A 77 -7.20 -0.94 7.57
N ARG A 78 -7.88 -2.10 7.54
CA ARG A 78 -8.07 -2.93 8.74
C ARG A 78 -6.88 -3.85 8.94
N ASN A 79 -6.34 -3.87 10.16
CA ASN A 79 -5.28 -4.78 10.59
C ASN A 79 -5.77 -6.24 10.46
N ARG A 80 -4.94 -7.10 9.88
CA ARG A 80 -5.19 -8.53 9.72
C ARG A 80 -4.20 -9.40 10.51
N SER A 81 -2.94 -8.98 10.58
CA SER A 81 -1.85 -9.72 11.20
C SER A 81 -0.70 -8.77 11.48
N PHE A 82 0.09 -9.05 12.51
CA PHE A 82 1.24 -8.26 12.92
C PHE A 82 2.26 -9.14 13.65
N GLY A 83 3.49 -8.65 13.79
CA GLY A 83 4.52 -9.29 14.60
C GLY A 83 5.91 -8.71 14.31
N SER A 84 6.93 -9.34 14.88
CA SER A 84 8.33 -8.99 14.62
C SER A 84 8.80 -9.56 13.28
N ALA A 85 9.56 -8.77 12.52
CA ALA A 85 10.21 -9.17 11.28
C ALA A 85 11.32 -8.18 10.89
N LEU A 86 12.52 -8.70 10.62
CA LEU A 86 13.57 -7.98 9.91
C LEU A 86 13.33 -7.98 8.40
N GLU A 87 12.75 -9.06 7.88
CA GLU A 87 12.41 -9.20 6.46
C GLU A 87 11.02 -9.82 6.29
N PHE A 88 10.34 -9.39 5.23
CA PHE A 88 9.02 -9.85 4.86
C PHE A 88 8.96 -10.18 3.37
N ALA A 89 8.37 -11.32 3.02
CA ALA A 89 8.13 -11.71 1.64
C ALA A 89 6.69 -12.19 1.42
N TRP A 90 6.07 -11.67 0.35
CA TRP A 90 4.86 -12.25 -0.22
C TRP A 90 5.24 -13.40 -1.16
N SER A 91 4.57 -14.53 -1.02
CA SER A 91 4.50 -15.56 -2.06
C SER A 91 3.65 -15.09 -3.24
N THR A 92 3.75 -15.77 -4.38
CA THR A 92 2.91 -15.51 -5.57
C THR A 92 1.43 -15.76 -5.32
N ASP A 93 1.10 -16.69 -4.41
CA ASP A 93 -0.28 -17.08 -4.10
C ASP A 93 -0.92 -16.18 -3.03
N GLY A 94 -0.13 -15.26 -2.45
CA GLY A 94 -0.60 -14.28 -1.47
C GLY A 94 -0.43 -14.70 -0.01
N GLU A 95 0.14 -15.88 0.24
CA GLU A 95 0.73 -16.25 1.53
C GLU A 95 2.01 -15.43 1.79
N TYR A 96 2.51 -15.45 3.03
CA TYR A 96 3.70 -14.68 3.41
C TYR A 96 4.65 -15.47 4.31
N ALA A 97 5.90 -15.02 4.33
CA ALA A 97 6.92 -15.47 5.26
C ALA A 97 7.62 -14.27 5.88
N VAL A 98 8.08 -14.44 7.11
CA VAL A 98 8.84 -13.45 7.86
C VAL A 98 10.14 -14.05 8.36
N ARG A 99 11.18 -13.24 8.42
CA ARG A 99 12.44 -13.56 9.09
C ARG A 99 12.60 -12.65 10.29
N GLU A 100 12.72 -13.24 11.46
CA GLU A 100 13.08 -12.53 12.70
C GLU A 100 14.57 -12.17 12.73
#